data_AF-A0A0Q0I1T9-F1
#
_entry.id   AF-A0A0Q0I1T9-F1
#
_cell.length_a   1.000
_cell.length_b   1.000
_cell.length_c   1.000
_cell.angle_alpha   90.00
_cell.angle_beta   90.00
_cell.angle_gamma   90.00
#
_symmetry.space_group_name_H-M   'P 1'
#
loop_
_entity.id
_entity.type
_entity.pdbx_description
1 polymer ?
#
loop_
_entity_poly.entity_id
_entity_poly.type
_entity_poly.pdbx_seq_one_letter_code
_entity_poly.pdbx_strand_id
1 'polypeptide(L)'
;MRLMPVALAALIAASFVSTPAEANTDQLVANICDYVKSNDKNRLRKKLKESRVKLRNIYTGVSCDGNSLLRTAYNSNALEVGEYIAKRLPAGDLNTPEADGQSILDWANANGHSGSAITAAVQQRISSGE
;
A
#
# COMPACT_ATOMS: atom_id res chain seq x y z
N MET A 1 39.56 46.73 -40.94
CA MET A 1 39.47 45.43 -41.65
C MET A 1 40.30 44.40 -40.89
N ARG A 2 39.65 43.41 -40.28
CA ARG A 2 40.14 42.07 -39.86
C ARG A 2 39.20 41.53 -38.77
N LEU A 3 38.09 40.96 -39.22
CA LEU A 3 37.22 40.11 -38.41
C LEU A 3 37.90 38.73 -38.32
N MET A 4 38.13 38.26 -37.11
CA MET A 4 38.54 36.87 -36.84
C MET A 4 37.30 36.07 -36.44
N PRO A 5 37.04 34.89 -37.04
CA PRO A 5 35.94 34.04 -36.61
C PRO A 5 36.44 33.17 -35.45
N VAL A 6 36.10 33.54 -34.21
CA VAL A 6 36.23 32.63 -33.08
C VAL A 6 35.02 31.70 -33.13
N ALA A 7 35.23 30.47 -33.58
CA ALA A 7 34.21 29.43 -33.60
C ALA A 7 33.86 29.05 -32.15
N LEU A 8 32.68 29.46 -31.69
CA LEU A 8 32.11 29.07 -30.41
C LEU A 8 31.44 27.69 -30.56
N ALA A 9 32.16 26.63 -30.23
CA ALA A 9 31.59 25.29 -30.16
C ALA A 9 30.76 25.16 -28.87
N ALA A 10 29.43 25.27 -29.00
CA ALA A 10 28.51 24.99 -27.91
C ALA A 10 28.32 23.47 -27.76
N LEU A 11 28.99 22.86 -26.77
CA LEU A 11 28.73 21.49 -26.33
C LEU A 11 27.45 21.48 -25.50
N ILE A 12 26.34 21.06 -26.11
CA ILE A 12 25.10 20.78 -25.38
C ILE A 12 25.24 19.37 -24.80
N ALA A 13 25.64 19.27 -23.53
CA ALA A 13 25.55 18.04 -22.76
C ALA A 13 24.07 17.81 -22.38
N ALA A 14 23.34 17.05 -23.20
CA ALA A 14 22.00 16.59 -22.84
C ALA A 14 22.13 15.40 -21.89
N SER A 15 22.14 15.69 -20.59
CA SER A 15 22.00 14.67 -19.54
C SER A 15 20.55 14.21 -19.51
N PHE A 16 20.22 13.15 -20.25
CA PHE A 16 18.94 12.45 -20.10
C PHE A 16 18.96 11.65 -18.81
N VAL A 17 18.51 12.26 -17.71
CA VAL A 17 18.24 11.53 -16.46
C VAL A 17 16.79 11.03 -16.55
N SER A 18 16.61 9.88 -17.19
CA SER A 18 15.32 9.17 -17.17
C SER A 18 15.24 8.37 -15.87
N THR A 19 14.47 8.83 -14.87
CA THR A 19 14.14 8.02 -13.68
C THR A 19 12.75 7.40 -13.84
N PRO A 20 12.60 6.15 -14.32
CA PRO A 20 11.29 5.50 -14.45
C PRO A 20 10.76 4.89 -13.14
N ALA A 21 11.22 5.33 -11.97
CA ALA A 21 10.94 4.65 -10.70
C ALA A 21 9.60 5.02 -10.05
N GLU A 22 9.14 6.27 -10.17
CA GLU A 22 7.98 6.79 -9.44
C GLU A 22 6.64 6.24 -9.99
N ALA A 23 6.49 6.22 -11.32
CA ALA A 23 5.23 5.80 -11.97
C ALA A 23 4.83 4.35 -11.69
N ASN A 24 5.81 3.47 -11.40
CA ASN A 24 5.55 2.06 -11.12
C ASN A 24 4.92 1.86 -9.73
N THR A 25 5.32 2.69 -8.77
CA THR A 25 4.83 2.61 -7.38
C THR A 25 3.38 3.09 -7.28
N ASP A 26 3.03 4.21 -7.92
CA ASP A 26 1.65 4.72 -7.93
C ASP A 26 0.69 3.72 -8.57
N GLN A 27 1.10 3.12 -9.69
CA GLN A 27 0.29 2.11 -10.35
C GLN A 27 0.16 0.83 -9.52
N LEU A 28 1.21 0.45 -8.78
CA LEU A 28 1.13 -0.68 -7.85
C LEU A 28 0.13 -0.40 -6.73
N VAL A 29 0.21 0.76 -6.09
CA VAL A 29 -0.70 1.16 -5.01
C VAL A 29 -2.15 1.20 -5.50
N ALA A 30 -2.40 1.82 -6.66
CA ALA A 30 -3.74 1.85 -7.26
C ALA A 30 -4.31 0.44 -7.46
N ASN A 31 -3.52 -0.47 -8.06
CA ASN A 31 -3.95 -1.86 -8.24
C ASN A 31 -4.24 -2.58 -6.91
N ILE A 32 -3.39 -2.37 -5.88
CA ILE A 32 -3.61 -2.96 -4.55
C ILE A 32 -4.94 -2.45 -3.99
N CYS A 33 -5.18 -1.15 -4.02
CA CYS A 33 -6.41 -0.54 -3.53
C CYS A 33 -7.64 -1.06 -4.28
N ASP A 34 -7.58 -1.16 -5.61
CA ASP A 34 -8.66 -1.69 -6.43
C ASP A 34 -8.98 -3.14 -6.05
N TYR A 35 -7.97 -4.00 -5.90
CA TYR A 35 -8.18 -5.40 -5.53
C TYR A 35 -8.69 -5.56 -4.09
N VAL A 36 -8.33 -4.65 -3.19
CA VAL A 36 -8.92 -4.61 -1.84
C VAL A 36 -10.38 -4.22 -1.90
N LYS A 37 -10.71 -3.10 -2.55
CA LYS A 37 -12.10 -2.61 -2.69
C LYS A 37 -12.99 -3.63 -3.39
N SER A 38 -12.47 -4.32 -4.42
CA SER A 38 -13.21 -5.34 -5.17
C SER A 38 -13.20 -6.72 -4.52
N ASN A 39 -12.61 -6.89 -3.33
CA ASN A 39 -12.45 -8.17 -2.65
C ASN A 39 -11.78 -9.28 -3.51
N ASP A 40 -10.85 -8.94 -4.39
CA ASP A 40 -10.15 -9.90 -5.25
C ASP A 40 -8.79 -10.36 -4.67
N LYS A 41 -8.86 -11.35 -3.77
CA LYS A 41 -7.67 -11.92 -3.11
C LYS A 41 -6.67 -12.51 -4.11
N ASN A 42 -7.15 -13.07 -5.21
CA ASN A 42 -6.29 -13.74 -6.18
C ASN A 42 -5.46 -12.74 -6.97
N ARG A 43 -6.07 -11.64 -7.44
CA ARG A 43 -5.35 -10.55 -8.10
C ARG A 43 -4.40 -9.83 -7.16
N LEU A 44 -4.82 -9.58 -5.91
CA LEU A 44 -3.93 -9.01 -4.90
C LEU A 44 -2.68 -9.88 -4.71
N ARG A 45 -2.86 -11.18 -4.48
CA ARG A 45 -1.75 -12.13 -4.32
C ARG A 45 -0.83 -12.17 -5.53
N LYS A 46 -1.41 -12.19 -6.74
CA LYS A 46 -0.66 -12.20 -7.99
C LYS A 46 0.17 -10.92 -8.14
N LYS A 47 -0.44 -9.75 -7.93
CA LYS A 47 0.24 -8.46 -8.04
C LYS A 47 1.38 -8.32 -7.04
N LEU A 48 1.15 -8.67 -5.76
CA LEU A 48 2.20 -8.67 -4.74
C LEU A 48 3.39 -9.57 -5.14
N LYS A 49 3.11 -10.75 -5.70
CA LYS A 49 4.14 -11.68 -6.18
C LYS A 49 4.93 -11.12 -7.37
N GLU A 50 4.23 -10.59 -8.37
CA GLU A 50 4.84 -10.00 -9.58
C GLU A 50 5.73 -8.82 -9.22
N SER A 51 5.28 -7.96 -8.31
CA SER A 51 6.04 -6.81 -7.82
C SER A 51 7.06 -7.16 -6.73
N ARG A 52 7.15 -8.43 -6.31
CA ARG A 52 8.04 -8.92 -5.24
C ARG A 52 7.88 -8.16 -3.91
N VAL A 53 6.65 -7.77 -3.59
CA VAL A 53 6.31 -7.00 -2.39
C VAL A 53 5.64 -7.89 -1.34
N LYS A 54 5.98 -7.68 -0.07
CA LYS A 54 5.31 -8.29 1.08
C LYS A 54 4.41 -7.25 1.73
N LEU A 55 3.18 -7.61 2.09
CA LEU A 55 2.22 -6.70 2.74
C LEU A 55 2.79 -6.01 3.98
N ARG A 56 3.45 -6.76 4.87
CA ARG A 56 4.12 -6.21 6.07
C ARG A 56 5.17 -5.14 5.80
N ASN A 57 5.71 -5.08 4.58
CA ASN A 57 6.73 -4.09 4.22
C ASN A 57 6.11 -2.79 3.69
N ILE A 58 4.84 -2.81 3.29
CA ILE A 58 4.18 -1.68 2.63
C ILE A 58 2.95 -1.17 3.39
N TYR A 59 2.44 -1.93 4.36
CA TYR A 59 1.17 -1.64 5.01
C TYR A 59 1.09 -0.22 5.58
N THR A 60 2.14 0.22 6.28
CA THR A 60 2.20 1.56 6.90
C THR A 60 2.43 2.69 5.89
N GLY A 61 2.91 2.37 4.69
CA GLY A 61 3.19 3.34 3.63
C GLY A 61 2.13 3.41 2.53
N VAL A 62 1.11 2.54 2.58
CA VAL A 62 0.06 2.47 1.56
C VAL A 62 -1.28 2.90 2.16
N SER A 63 -1.92 3.87 1.51
CA SER A 63 -3.25 4.33 1.84
C SER A 63 -4.15 4.28 0.60
N CYS A 64 -5.40 3.86 0.80
CA CYS A 64 -6.44 3.88 -0.21
C CYS A 64 -7.51 4.90 0.21
N ASP A 65 -7.58 6.02 -0.51
CA ASP A 65 -8.48 7.15 -0.21
C ASP A 65 -8.41 7.61 1.25
N GLY A 66 -7.19 7.65 1.82
CA GLY A 66 -6.97 8.07 3.21
C GLY A 66 -7.15 6.98 4.26
N ASN A 67 -7.54 5.76 3.87
CA ASN A 67 -7.70 4.62 4.77
C ASN A 67 -6.54 3.62 4.62
N SER A 68 -6.21 2.88 5.69
CA SER A 68 -5.34 1.72 5.58
C SER A 68 -6.00 0.60 4.75
N LEU A 69 -5.21 -0.38 4.31
CA LEU A 69 -5.75 -1.52 3.54
C LEU A 69 -6.83 -2.29 4.32
N LEU A 70 -6.69 -2.42 5.65
CA LEU A 70 -7.68 -3.12 6.47
C LEU A 70 -8.96 -2.31 6.64
N ARG A 71 -8.87 -1.00 6.90
CA ARG A 71 -10.05 -0.12 6.98
C ARG A 71 -10.77 0.01 5.64
N THR A 72 -10.01 0.02 4.54
CA THR A 72 -10.58 -0.05 3.18
C THR A 72 -11.35 -1.35 2.97
N ALA A 73 -10.81 -2.48 3.43
CA ALA A 73 -11.49 -3.77 3.35
C ALA A 73 -12.78 -3.79 4.18
N TYR A 74 -12.77 -3.23 5.39
CA TYR A 74 -13.98 -3.06 6.21
C TYR A 74 -15.04 -2.21 5.49
N ASN A 75 -14.67 -1.01 5.05
CA ASN A 75 -15.58 -0.08 4.38
C ASN A 75 -16.18 -0.65 3.08
N SER A 76 -15.44 -1.52 2.40
CA SER A 76 -15.88 -2.14 1.13
C SER A 76 -16.54 -3.52 1.34
N ASN A 77 -16.71 -3.98 2.58
CA ASN A 77 -17.16 -5.33 2.90
C ASN A 77 -16.32 -6.44 2.23
N ALA A 78 -15.02 -6.20 2.04
CA ALA A 78 -14.08 -7.08 1.37
C ALA A 78 -13.47 -8.10 2.34
N LEU A 79 -14.32 -8.99 2.87
CA LEU A 79 -13.96 -9.88 3.98
C LEU A 79 -12.82 -10.84 3.67
N GLU A 80 -12.81 -11.43 2.46
CA GLU A 80 -11.81 -12.43 2.08
C GLU A 80 -10.41 -11.80 1.91
N VAL A 81 -10.35 -10.62 1.28
CA VAL A 81 -9.10 -9.87 1.14
C VAL A 81 -8.63 -9.30 2.48
N GLY A 82 -9.54 -8.73 3.27
CA GLY A 82 -9.21 -8.20 4.59
C GLY A 82 -8.66 -9.27 5.53
N GLU A 83 -9.27 -10.45 5.56
CA GLU A 83 -8.79 -11.59 6.34
C GLU A 83 -7.40 -12.04 5.86
N TYR A 84 -7.18 -12.11 4.54
CA TYR A 84 -5.86 -12.41 3.99
C TYR A 84 -4.81 -11.38 4.38
N ILE A 85 -5.14 -10.08 4.37
CA ILE A 85 -4.23 -9.01 4.75
C ILE A 85 -3.88 -9.13 6.23
N ALA A 86 -4.87 -9.26 7.12
CA ALA A 86 -4.67 -9.36 8.56
C ALA A 86 -3.69 -10.49 8.91
N LYS A 87 -3.83 -11.65 8.28
CA LYS A 87 -2.93 -12.82 8.49
C LYS A 87 -1.49 -12.62 8.00
N ARG A 88 -1.19 -11.55 7.27
CA ARG A 88 0.14 -11.28 6.69
C ARG A 88 0.91 -10.17 7.39
N LEU A 89 0.23 -9.42 8.25
CA LEU A 89 0.80 -8.36 9.05
C LEU A 89 1.36 -8.90 10.37
N PRO A 90 2.41 -8.29 10.92
CA PRO A 90 2.85 -8.57 12.28
C PRO A 90 1.82 -8.02 13.28
N ALA A 91 1.71 -8.66 14.45
CA ALA A 91 0.87 -8.18 15.54
C ALA A 91 1.11 -6.71 15.93
N GLY A 92 2.36 -6.23 15.80
CA GLY A 92 2.72 -4.82 16.08
C GLY A 92 1.98 -3.83 15.18
N ASP A 93 1.89 -4.09 13.87
CA ASP A 93 1.20 -3.22 12.92
C ASP A 93 -0.32 -3.19 13.17
N LEU A 94 -0.88 -4.28 13.70
CA LEU A 94 -2.30 -4.39 14.01
C LEU A 94 -2.71 -3.68 15.31
N ASN A 95 -1.78 -3.60 16.27
CA ASN A 95 -1.97 -2.93 17.56
C ASN A 95 -1.63 -1.44 17.54
N THR A 96 -0.81 -1.01 16.58
CA THR A 96 -0.40 0.38 16.48
C THR A 96 -1.60 1.25 16.11
N PRO A 97 -1.91 2.30 16.88
CA PRO A 97 -2.95 3.25 16.51
C PRO A 97 -2.66 3.91 15.15
N GLU A 98 -3.67 4.04 14.30
CA GLU A 98 -3.57 4.79 13.05
C GLU A 98 -3.71 6.31 13.31
N ALA A 99 -3.81 7.12 12.26
CA ALA A 99 -3.78 8.58 12.34
C ALA A 99 -4.89 9.20 13.24
N ASP A 100 -5.99 8.47 13.46
CA ASP A 100 -7.09 8.87 14.35
C ASP A 100 -6.94 8.37 15.79
N GLY A 101 -5.80 7.77 16.14
CA GLY A 101 -5.52 7.25 17.48
C GLY A 101 -6.23 5.94 17.80
N GLN A 102 -6.86 5.28 16.82
CA GLN A 102 -7.51 3.99 17.01
C GLN A 102 -6.69 2.84 16.42
N SER A 103 -6.57 1.74 17.17
CA SER A 103 -6.08 0.48 16.61
C SER A 103 -7.08 -0.06 15.57
N ILE A 104 -6.69 -1.08 14.80
CA ILE A 104 -7.61 -1.72 13.85
C ILE A 104 -8.82 -2.33 14.58
N LEU A 105 -8.61 -2.95 15.75
CA LEU A 105 -9.70 -3.57 16.51
C LEU A 105 -10.66 -2.53 17.08
N ASP A 106 -10.13 -1.44 17.66
CA ASP A 106 -10.96 -0.39 18.24
C ASP A 106 -11.83 0.26 17.16
N TRP A 107 -11.23 0.57 16.01
CA TRP A 107 -11.95 1.14 14.88
C TRP A 107 -13.00 0.18 14.34
N ALA A 108 -12.67 -1.11 14.15
CA ALA A 108 -13.62 -2.11 13.67
C ALA A 108 -14.82 -2.25 14.62
N ASN A 109 -14.58 -2.22 15.93
CA ASN A 109 -15.63 -2.31 16.94
C ASN A 109 -16.53 -1.08 16.94
N ALA A 110 -15.95 0.12 16.87
CA ALA A 110 -16.70 1.37 16.83
C ALA A 110 -17.57 1.50 15.56
N ASN A 111 -17.20 0.84 14.46
CA ASN A 111 -17.88 0.91 13.17
C ASN A 111 -18.75 -0.34 12.87
N GLY A 112 -19.07 -1.17 13.87
CA GLY A 112 -20.01 -2.29 13.72
C GLY A 112 -19.45 -3.52 13.01
N HIS A 113 -18.13 -3.65 12.93
CA HIS A 113 -17.44 -4.77 12.27
C HIS A 113 -16.92 -5.84 13.24
N SER A 114 -17.31 -5.82 14.52
CA SER A 114 -16.82 -6.75 15.55
C SER A 114 -16.96 -8.23 15.17
N GLY A 115 -18.06 -8.59 14.49
CA GLY A 115 -18.35 -9.98 14.08
C GLY A 115 -17.74 -10.42 12.74
N SER A 116 -16.92 -9.58 12.10
CA SER A 116 -16.38 -9.90 10.78
C SER A 116 -15.22 -10.91 10.82
N ALA A 117 -15.01 -11.61 9.69
CA ALA A 117 -13.85 -12.49 9.51
C ALA A 117 -12.52 -11.73 9.61
N ILE A 118 -12.49 -10.45 9.22
CA ILE A 118 -11.32 -9.59 9.33
C ILE A 118 -10.97 -9.39 10.81
N THR A 119 -11.95 -9.00 11.63
CA THR A 119 -11.76 -8.76 13.07
C THR A 119 -11.30 -10.02 13.80
N ALA A 120 -11.88 -11.17 13.46
CA ALA A 120 -11.45 -12.45 14.02
C ALA A 120 -9.98 -12.77 13.66
N ALA A 121 -9.57 -12.52 12.41
CA ALA A 121 -8.19 -12.75 11.99
C ALA A 121 -7.21 -11.76 12.63
N VAL A 122 -7.59 -10.49 12.79
CA VAL A 122 -6.79 -9.48 13.49
C VAL A 122 -6.57 -9.90 14.95
N GLN A 123 -7.65 -10.27 15.65
CA GLN A 123 -7.57 -10.73 17.03
C GLN A 123 -6.67 -11.98 17.16
N GLN A 124 -6.83 -12.96 16.27
CA GLN A 124 -6.01 -14.16 16.27
C GLN A 124 -4.52 -13.82 16.07
N ARG A 125 -4.22 -12.89 15.15
CA ARG A 125 -2.84 -12.49 14.84
C ARG A 125 -2.18 -11.76 16.01
N ILE A 126 -2.93 -10.88 16.67
CA ILE A 126 -2.47 -10.20 17.89
C ILE A 126 -2.20 -11.21 19.01
N SER A 127 -3.11 -12.17 19.22
CA SER A 127 -2.96 -13.19 20.26
C SER A 127 -1.82 -14.17 20.01
N SER A 128 -1.42 -14.41 18.75
CA SER A 128 -0.28 -15.29 18.44
C SER A 128 1.08 -14.59 18.56
N GLY A 129 1.11 -13.25 18.58
CA GLY A 129 2.35 -12.46 18.74
C GLY A 129 3.31 -12.51 17.55
N GLU A 130 2.85 -12.99 16.39
CA GLU A 130 3.66 -13.21 15.18
C GLU A 130 3.58 -12.08 14.14
#